data_AF-A0A2C9KMU6-F1
#
_entry.id   AF-A0A2C9KMU6-F1
#
_cell.length_a   1.000
_cell.length_b   1.000
_cell.length_c   1.000
_cell.angle_alpha   90.00
_cell.angle_beta   90.00
_cell.angle_gamma   90.00
#
_symmetry.space_group_name_H-M   'P 1'
#
loop_
_entity.id
_entity.type
_entity.pdbx_description
1 polymer ?
#
loop_
_entity_poly.entity_id
_entity_poly.type
_entity_poly.pdbx_seq_one_letter_code
_entity_poly.pdbx_strand_id
1 'polypeptide(L)'
;MSERVTIPSSTQELQINNLQYEDAGLYECWATNPLSLDRKNRTFTVRVQAKPYFMQELQNVELGINETAEFKCLAAGDPRPSIEWYINGIPLPGTIL
;
A
#
# COMPACT_ATOMS: atom_id res chain seq x y z
N MET A 1 -20.49 -5.16 12.35
CA MET A 1 -19.54 -5.97 11.55
C MET A 1 -19.34 -5.17 10.26
N SER A 2 -18.10 -4.82 9.90
CA SER A 2 -17.81 -3.96 8.74
C SER A 2 -18.34 -4.61 7.45
N GLU A 3 -19.04 -3.87 6.60
CA GLU A 3 -19.53 -4.35 5.28
C GLU A 3 -18.39 -4.88 4.38
N ARG A 4 -17.14 -4.55 4.73
CA ARG A 4 -15.92 -5.00 4.04
C ARG A 4 -15.47 -6.40 4.41
N VAL A 5 -15.89 -6.95 5.55
CA VAL A 5 -15.39 -8.22 6.10
C VAL A 5 -16.45 -9.30 5.95
N THR A 6 -16.11 -10.38 5.27
CA THR A 6 -17.01 -11.51 5.02
C THR A 6 -16.32 -12.84 5.27
N ILE A 7 -17.07 -13.81 5.79
CA ILE A 7 -16.65 -15.21 5.93
C ILE A 7 -17.68 -16.03 5.15
N PRO A 8 -17.43 -16.33 3.86
CA PRO A 8 -18.40 -17.03 3.02
C PRO A 8 -18.73 -18.40 3.62
N SER A 9 -20.02 -18.74 3.77
CA SER A 9 -20.44 -19.99 4.41
C SER A 9 -20.05 -21.26 3.63
N SER A 10 -19.67 -21.12 2.36
CA SER A 10 -19.21 -22.21 1.49
C SER A 10 -17.69 -22.42 1.53
N THR A 11 -16.93 -21.51 2.14
CA THR A 11 -15.47 -21.61 2.23
C THR A 11 -15.01 -21.40 3.68
N GLN A 12 -13.77 -21.82 4.01
CA GLN A 12 -13.17 -21.57 5.32
C GLN A 12 -12.26 -20.33 5.27
N GLU A 13 -12.70 -19.31 4.53
CA GLU A 13 -11.89 -18.15 4.14
C GLU A 13 -12.40 -16.87 4.81
N LEU A 14 -11.47 -16.00 5.19
CA LEU A 14 -11.75 -14.63 5.61
C LEU A 14 -11.47 -13.71 4.44
N GLN A 15 -12.48 -13.00 3.95
CA GLN A 15 -12.33 -12.02 2.88
C GLN A 15 -12.54 -10.61 3.42
N ILE A 16 -11.57 -9.73 3.17
CA ILE A 16 -11.62 -8.31 3.49
C ILE A 16 -11.51 -7.51 2.19
N ASN A 17 -12.60 -6.85 1.81
CA ASN A 17 -12.63 -6.01 0.62
C ASN A 17 -12.17 -4.58 0.94
N ASN A 18 -11.57 -3.90 -0.04
CA ASN A 18 -11.07 -2.54 0.12
C ASN A 18 -10.19 -2.38 1.38
N LEU A 19 -9.11 -3.17 1.44
CA LEU A 19 -8.17 -3.21 2.54
C LEU A 19 -7.64 -1.80 2.86
N GLN A 20 -7.65 -1.42 4.14
CA GLN A 20 -7.12 -0.16 4.64
C GLN A 20 -5.95 -0.41 5.59
N TYR A 21 -5.16 0.62 5.89
CA TYR A 21 -4.02 0.50 6.81
C TYR A 21 -4.44 0.01 8.19
N GLU A 22 -5.65 0.35 8.65
CA GLU A 22 -6.20 -0.07 9.94
C GLU A 22 -6.52 -1.57 9.99
N ASP A 23 -6.60 -2.25 8.83
CA ASP A 23 -6.82 -3.69 8.76
C ASP A 23 -5.49 -4.47 8.99
N ALA A 24 -4.34 -3.79 9.10
CA ALA A 24 -3.07 -4.44 9.46
C ALA A 24 -3.10 -4.96 10.90
N GLY A 25 -2.51 -6.13 11.15
CA GLY A 25 -2.47 -6.68 12.50
C GLY A 25 -2.22 -8.18 12.59
N LEU A 26 -2.38 -8.71 13.80
CA LEU A 26 -2.34 -10.14 14.09
C LEU A 26 -3.72 -10.74 13.92
N TYR A 27 -3.83 -11.75 13.07
CA TYR A 27 -5.06 -12.50 12.83
C TYR A 27 -4.93 -13.90 13.40
N GLU A 28 -6.04 -14.43 13.90
CA GLU A 28 -6.11 -15.76 14.48
C GLU A 28 -7.26 -16.56 13.90
N CYS A 29 -6.96 -17.78 13.43
CA CYS A 29 -7.97 -18.76 13.04
C CYS A 29 -8.03 -19.86 14.11
N TRP A 30 -9.23 -20.14 14.62
CA TRP A 30 -9.49 -21.16 15.64
C TRP A 30 -10.30 -22.30 15.05
N ALA A 31 -9.78 -23.52 15.19
CA ALA A 31 -10.45 -24.76 14.80
C ALA A 31 -10.93 -25.53 16.04
N THR A 32 -12.17 -26.02 15.96
CA THR A 32 -12.84 -26.82 17.00
C THR A 32 -13.45 -28.07 16.36
N ASN A 33 -13.64 -29.12 17.15
CA ASN A 33 -14.28 -30.36 16.72
C ASN A 33 -15.26 -30.82 17.82
N PRO A 34 -16.51 -31.21 17.50
CA PRO A 34 -17.48 -31.70 18.49
C PRO A 34 -17.00 -32.88 19.35
N LEU A 35 -16.02 -33.66 18.88
CA LEU A 35 -15.50 -34.83 19.59
C LEU A 35 -14.53 -34.48 20.74
N SER A 36 -14.13 -33.21 20.89
CA SER A 36 -13.18 -32.77 21.92
C SER A 36 -13.48 -31.35 22.40
N LEU A 37 -13.20 -31.06 23.68
CA LEU A 37 -13.23 -29.68 24.19
C LEU A 37 -11.98 -28.87 23.80
N ASP A 38 -10.95 -29.55 23.29
CA ASP A 38 -9.73 -28.92 22.81
C ASP A 38 -10.00 -28.08 21.56
N ARG A 39 -9.32 -26.93 21.49
CA ARG A 39 -9.29 -26.06 20.33
C ARG A 39 -7.85 -25.75 19.95
N LYS A 40 -7.59 -25.63 18.65
CA LYS A 40 -6.27 -25.28 18.12
C LYS A 40 -6.38 -24.01 17.30
N ASN A 41 -5.40 -23.12 17.43
CA ASN A 41 -5.32 -21.91 16.63
C ASN A 41 -4.04 -21.85 15.79
N ARG A 42 -4.11 -21.01 14.76
CA ARG A 42 -2.95 -20.53 14.01
C ARG A 42 -3.04 -19.01 13.91
N THR A 43 -1.91 -18.36 14.12
CA THR A 43 -1.77 -16.91 14.04
C THR A 43 -1.00 -16.51 12.79
N PHE A 44 -1.38 -15.42 12.14
CA PHE A 44 -0.63 -14.85 11.01
C PHE A 44 -0.70 -13.32 11.05
N THR A 45 0.36 -12.67 10.59
CA THR A 45 0.45 -11.20 10.57
C THR A 45 0.12 -10.67 9.20
N VAL A 46 -0.85 -9.77 9.11
CA VAL A 46 -1.18 -9.03 7.90
C VAL A 46 -0.44 -7.70 7.92
N ARG A 47 0.29 -7.39 6.85
CA ARG A 47 0.85 -6.08 6.58
C ARG A 47 0.09 -5.46 5.41
N VAL A 48 -0.28 -4.19 5.54
CA VAL A 48 -0.94 -3.44 4.48
C VAL A 48 0.05 -2.44 3.93
N GLN A 49 0.20 -2.43 2.61
CA GLN A 49 1.17 -1.64 1.86
C GLN A 49 0.45 -0.88 0.75
N ALA A 50 1.06 0.20 0.28
CA ALA A 50 0.53 0.98 -0.83
C ALA A 50 1.56 1.14 -1.94
N LYS A 51 1.09 0.93 -3.17
CA LYS A 51 1.85 1.29 -4.37
C LYS A 51 2.17 2.79 -4.36
N PRO A 52 3.24 3.22 -5.03
CA PRO A 52 3.54 4.63 -5.18
C PRO A 52 2.36 5.40 -5.78
N TYR A 53 2.04 6.55 -5.22
CA TYR A 53 1.06 7.48 -5.74
C TYR A 53 1.58 8.91 -5.58
N PHE A 54 1.26 9.77 -6.54
CA PHE A 54 1.61 11.18 -6.47
C PHE A 54 0.66 11.88 -5.50
N MET A 55 1.23 12.55 -4.49
CA MET A 55 0.47 13.44 -3.62
C MET A 55 0.13 14.75 -4.31
N GLN A 56 0.90 15.10 -5.34
CA GLN A 56 0.72 16.27 -6.17
C GLN A 56 1.09 15.94 -7.62
N GLU A 57 0.25 16.34 -8.56
CA GLU A 57 0.56 16.25 -9.99
C GLU A 57 1.66 17.25 -10.38
N LEU A 58 2.58 16.82 -11.23
CA LEU A 58 3.55 17.71 -11.84
C LEU A 58 2.83 18.65 -12.82
N GLN A 59 3.19 19.92 -12.79
CA GLN A 59 2.62 20.94 -13.66
C GLN A 59 3.63 21.42 -14.68
N ASN A 60 3.14 21.77 -15.87
CA ASN A 60 3.94 22.44 -16.89
C ASN A 60 4.31 23.84 -16.39
N VAL A 61 5.52 24.27 -16.71
CA VAL A 61 6.01 25.61 -16.40
C VAL A 61 6.40 26.33 -17.69
N GLU A 62 6.09 27.61 -17.79
CA GLU A 62 6.52 28.51 -18.85
C GLU A 62 7.42 29.58 -18.23
N LEU A 63 8.65 29.67 -18.70
CA LEU A 63 9.68 30.54 -18.11
C LEU A 63 10.46 31.25 -19.21
N GLY A 64 10.90 32.47 -18.90
CA GLY A 64 11.77 33.28 -19.75
C GLY A 64 13.24 32.84 -19.69
N ILE A 65 14.03 33.35 -20.63
CA ILE A 65 15.47 33.12 -20.64
C ILE A 65 16.09 33.70 -19.34
N ASN A 66 16.99 32.92 -18.72
CA ASN A 66 17.68 33.21 -17.45
C ASN A 66 16.82 33.09 -16.18
N GLU A 67 15.57 32.65 -16.27
CA GLU A 67 14.80 32.30 -15.09
C GLU A 67 15.17 30.91 -14.56
N THR A 68 14.89 30.67 -13.28
CA THR A 68 15.16 29.39 -12.63
C THR A 68 13.90 28.55 -12.58
N ALA A 69 13.98 27.31 -13.09
CA ALA A 69 12.91 26.33 -12.99
C ALA A 69 13.09 25.46 -11.74
N GLU A 70 12.03 25.33 -10.94
CA GLU A 70 11.99 24.40 -9.80
C GLU A 70 10.88 23.38 -9.99
N PHE A 71 11.21 22.10 -9.83
CA PHE A 71 10.24 21.00 -9.93
C PHE A 71 10.21 20.21 -8.62
N LYS A 72 9.01 19.91 -8.15
CA LYS A 72 8.78 19.11 -6.93
C LYS A 72 8.02 17.85 -7.28
N CYS A 73 8.64 16.70 -7.04
CA CYS A 73 7.98 15.40 -7.16
C CYS A 73 7.68 14.88 -5.75
N LEU A 74 6.40 14.88 -5.39
CA LEU A 74 5.93 14.38 -4.10
C LEU A 74 5.17 13.08 -4.33
N ALA A 75 5.85 11.95 -4.11
CA ALA A 75 5.23 10.63 -4.13
C ALA A 75 5.25 10.02 -2.72
N ALA A 76 4.17 9.33 -2.39
CA ALA A 76 4.03 8.54 -1.18
C ALA A 76 3.75 7.08 -1.54
N GLY A 77 3.97 6.20 -0.58
CA GLY A 77 3.82 4.75 -0.72
C GLY A 77 4.37 4.07 0.51
N ASP A 78 4.03 2.80 0.69
CA ASP A 78 4.63 1.95 1.70
C ASP A 78 5.08 0.63 1.03
N PRO A 79 6.38 0.36 0.90
CA PRO A 79 7.50 1.19 1.35
C PRO A 79 7.58 2.56 0.65
N ARG A 80 8.27 3.51 1.28
CA ARG A 80 8.49 4.85 0.72
C ARG A 80 9.13 4.73 -0.68
N PRO A 81 8.56 5.35 -1.72
CA PRO A 81 9.10 5.26 -3.07
C PRO A 81 10.41 6.04 -3.19
N SER A 82 11.30 5.56 -4.07
CA SER A 82 12.44 6.33 -4.55
C SER A 82 12.01 7.22 -5.71
N ILE A 83 12.63 8.41 -5.81
CA ILE A 83 12.37 9.36 -6.90
C ILE A 83 13.53 9.37 -7.88
N GLU A 84 13.26 9.39 -9.18
CA GLU A 84 14.25 9.56 -10.24
C GLU A 84 13.75 10.60 -11.25
N TRP A 85 14.66 11.46 -11.73
CA TRP A 85 14.32 12.49 -12.71
C TRP A 85 14.88 12.17 -14.09
N TYR A 86 14.11 12.52 -15.12
CA TYR A 86 14.48 12.31 -16.52
C TYR A 86 14.30 13.60 -17.31
N ILE A 87 15.20 13.87 -18.25
CA ILE A 87 15.04 14.92 -19.28
C ILE A 87 15.02 14.22 -20.64
N ASN A 88 13.92 14.37 -21.38
CA ASN A 88 13.74 13.77 -22.71
C ASN A 88 14.00 12.25 -22.72
N GLY A 89 13.59 11.55 -21.66
CA GLY A 89 13.79 10.11 -21.50
C GLY A 89 15.20 9.70 -21.04
N ILE A 90 16.10 10.65 -20.77
CA ILE A 90 17.45 10.38 -20.27
C ILE A 90 17.49 10.61 -18.76
N PRO A 91 17.94 9.64 -17.94
CA PRO A 91 18.00 9.79 -16.50
C PRO A 91 19.03 10.85 -16.09
N LEU A 92 18.66 11.69 -15.11
CA LEU A 92 19.57 12.63 -14.49
C LEU A 92 20.40 11.91 -13.41
N PRO A 93 21.73 11.84 -13.54
CA PRO A 93 22.60 11.17 -12.58
C PRO A 93 22.44 11.76 -11.16
N GLY A 94 22.47 10.90 -10.14
CA GLY A 94 22.44 11.32 -8.74
C GLY A 94 21.08 11.80 -8.23
N THR A 95 20.00 11.52 -8.97
CA THR A 95 18.63 11.95 -8.59
C THR A 95 17.81 10.90 -7.85
N ILE A 96 18.36 9.69 -7.61
CA ILE A 96 17.73 8.66 -6.77
C ILE A 96 17.69 9.16 -5.32
N LEU A 97 16.49 9.53 -4.87
CA LEU A 97 16.20 10.02 -3.52
C LEU A 97 15.24 9.10 -2.78
#